data_AF-A0A7G6TWK9-F1
#
_entry.id   AF-A0A7G6TWK9-F1
#
_cell.length_a   1.000
_cell.length_b   1.000
_cell.length_c   1.000
_cell.angle_alpha   90.00
_cell.angle_beta   90.00
_cell.angle_gamma   90.00
#
_symmetry.space_group_name_H-M   'P 1'
#
loop_
_entity.id
_entity.type
_entity.pdbx_description
1 polymer ?
#
loop_
_entity_poly.entity_id
_entity_poly.type
_entity_poly.pdbx_seq_one_letter_code
_entity_poly.pdbx_strand_id
1 'polypeptide(L)'
;MATESRRAARVLSTVLLLAPFIGFPSRWIAERHGRVVDIELGGINEDNYAAVGYAAVENPDTGAVDAVVLLLRHDPEAGSDRYRIKDMSEVEGPMVDYCPERILDQLTPTEDVLAAHWRDRCRERAAEIGRTSAFTMNS
;
A
#
# COMPACT_ATOMS: atom_id res chain seq x y z
N MET A 1 -7.50 47.97 -17.79
CA MET A 1 -7.19 47.89 -16.35
C MET A 1 -8.04 46.77 -15.77
N ALA A 2 -7.66 45.49 -15.82
CA ALA A 2 -6.49 44.81 -15.23
C ALA A 2 -6.55 44.61 -13.69
N THR A 3 -7.72 44.70 -13.06
CA THR A 3 -7.86 44.58 -11.59
C THR A 3 -8.82 43.49 -11.09
N GLU A 4 -9.77 42.99 -11.90
CA GLU A 4 -10.72 41.95 -11.44
C GLU A 4 -10.24 40.51 -11.63
N SER A 5 -9.39 40.26 -12.63
CA SER A 5 -8.88 38.91 -12.91
C SER A 5 -7.91 38.37 -11.83
N ARG A 6 -7.35 39.26 -10.98
CA ARG A 6 -6.40 38.86 -9.91
C ARG A 6 -7.07 38.43 -8.59
N ARG A 7 -8.36 38.72 -8.38
CA ARG A 7 -9.05 38.30 -7.14
C ARG A 7 -9.55 36.86 -7.18
N ALA A 8 -10.02 36.38 -8.33
CA ALA A 8 -10.41 34.97 -8.50
C ALA A 8 -9.21 34.02 -8.36
N ALA A 9 -8.03 34.43 -8.83
CA ALA A 9 -6.79 33.65 -8.72
C ALA A 9 -6.26 33.52 -7.28
N ARG A 10 -6.66 34.40 -6.35
CA ARG A 10 -6.23 34.32 -4.94
C ARG A 10 -7.13 33.45 -4.07
N VAL A 11 -8.42 33.30 -4.40
CA VAL A 11 -9.32 32.42 -3.64
C VAL A 11 -9.10 30.95 -4.00
N LEU A 12 -8.74 30.66 -5.26
CA LEU A 12 -8.31 29.32 -5.69
C LEU A 12 -6.96 28.89 -5.12
N SER A 13 -6.14 29.83 -4.63
CA SER A 13 -4.84 29.52 -4.03
C SER A 13 -4.93 29.12 -2.55
N THR A 14 -6.06 29.34 -1.89
CA THR A 14 -6.22 29.05 -0.45
C THR A 14 -6.96 27.73 -0.18
N VAL A 15 -7.75 27.22 -1.13
CA VAL A 15 -8.44 25.92 -0.97
C VAL A 15 -7.46 24.73 -1.13
N LEU A 16 -6.27 24.96 -1.68
CA LEU A 16 -5.22 23.94 -1.85
C LEU A 16 -4.36 23.67 -0.60
N LEU A 17 -4.57 24.38 0.51
CA LEU A 17 -3.69 24.29 1.68
C LEU A 17 -4.15 23.32 2.78
N LEU A 18 -5.25 22.57 2.60
CA LEU A 18 -5.79 21.69 3.64
C LEU A 18 -6.11 20.25 3.20
N ALA A 19 -5.62 19.79 2.05
CA ALA A 19 -5.91 18.45 1.53
C ALA A 19 -4.80 17.37 1.56
N PRO A 20 -3.70 17.41 2.36
CA PRO A 20 -2.66 16.38 2.23
C PRO A 20 -2.78 15.19 3.20
N PHE A 21 -3.87 15.01 3.97
CA PHE A 21 -3.84 14.06 5.10
C PHE A 21 -4.63 12.74 4.95
N ILE A 22 -5.35 12.48 3.86
CA ILE A 22 -6.14 11.22 3.71
C ILE A 22 -5.90 10.47 2.39
N GLY A 23 -5.12 11.00 1.44
CA GLY A 23 -4.93 10.40 0.10
C GLY A 23 -3.49 10.13 -0.34
N PHE A 24 -2.51 10.29 0.56
CA PHE A 24 -1.08 10.29 0.19
C PHE A 24 -0.56 8.94 -0.32
N PRO A 25 -0.93 7.77 0.26
CA PRO A 25 -0.46 6.48 -0.26
C PRO A 25 -1.09 6.15 -1.62
N SER A 26 -2.41 6.30 -1.74
CA SER A 26 -3.16 5.85 -2.92
C SER A 26 -2.85 6.66 -4.18
N ARG A 27 -2.63 7.98 -4.08
CA ARG A 27 -2.30 8.81 -5.26
C ARG A 27 -0.89 8.54 -5.80
N TRP A 28 0.09 8.34 -4.92
CA TRP A 28 1.47 8.02 -5.32
C TRP A 28 1.59 6.60 -5.89
N ILE A 29 0.90 5.63 -5.29
CA ILE A 29 0.79 4.27 -5.85
C ILE A 29 0.07 4.33 -7.20
N ALA A 30 -0.99 5.15 -7.31
CA ALA A 30 -1.72 5.25 -8.57
C ALA A 30 -0.92 5.86 -9.72
N GLU A 31 -0.10 6.86 -9.43
CA GLU A 31 0.80 7.48 -10.39
C GLU A 31 1.99 6.56 -10.77
N ARG A 32 2.38 5.62 -9.90
CA ARG A 32 3.56 4.76 -10.09
C ARG A 32 3.25 3.34 -10.57
N HIS A 33 2.11 2.79 -10.18
CA HIS A 33 1.76 1.37 -10.37
C HIS A 33 0.40 1.14 -11.04
N GLY A 34 -0.55 2.10 -10.96
CA GLY A 34 -1.88 1.97 -11.56
C GLY A 34 -3.03 2.08 -10.56
N ARG A 35 -4.27 1.80 -10.98
CA ARG A 35 -5.44 2.06 -10.12
C ARG A 35 -5.46 1.11 -8.92
N VAL A 36 -5.37 1.65 -7.70
CA VAL A 36 -5.53 0.86 -6.47
C VAL A 36 -6.94 0.28 -6.43
N VAL A 37 -7.04 -1.05 -6.42
CA VAL A 37 -8.29 -1.80 -6.27
C VAL A 37 -8.61 -1.96 -4.80
N ASP A 38 -7.59 -2.32 -4.01
CA ASP A 38 -7.73 -2.58 -2.60
C ASP A 38 -6.40 -2.36 -1.87
N ILE A 39 -6.45 -2.02 -0.58
CA ILE A 39 -5.27 -1.79 0.24
C ILE A 39 -5.51 -2.17 1.71
N GLU A 40 -4.48 -2.70 2.36
CA GLU A 40 -4.41 -2.85 3.81
C GLU A 40 -3.10 -2.27 4.34
N LEU A 41 -3.15 -1.66 5.51
CA LEU A 41 -1.98 -1.28 6.28
C LEU A 41 -1.99 -2.06 7.59
N GLY A 42 -1.00 -2.94 7.76
CA GLY A 42 -0.75 -3.68 8.98
C GLY A 42 0.43 -3.07 9.75
N GLY A 43 0.24 -2.86 11.05
CA GLY A 43 1.35 -2.55 11.95
C GLY A 43 2.09 -3.82 12.30
N ILE A 44 3.21 -4.09 11.64
CA ILE A 44 4.16 -5.10 12.11
C ILE A 44 5.28 -4.39 12.86
N ASN A 45 5.45 -4.73 14.14
CA ASN A 45 6.68 -4.46 14.88
C ASN A 45 7.77 -5.48 14.46
N GLU A 46 7.84 -5.84 13.18
CA GLU A 46 8.85 -6.73 12.64
C GLU A 46 9.83 -5.92 11.78
N ASP A 47 11.12 -6.09 12.06
CA ASP A 47 12.24 -5.64 11.24
C ASP A 47 12.28 -4.15 10.84
N ASN A 48 12.40 -3.25 11.82
CA ASN A 48 12.67 -1.81 11.64
C ASN A 48 11.61 -1.02 10.83
N TYR A 49 10.51 -1.63 10.42
CA TYR A 49 9.40 -0.94 9.78
C TYR A 49 8.36 -0.55 10.84
N ALA A 50 7.80 0.65 10.69
CA ALA A 50 6.72 1.16 11.53
C ALA A 50 5.36 0.60 11.08
N ALA A 51 5.23 0.29 9.79
CA ALA A 51 4.05 -0.33 9.20
C ALA A 51 4.41 -0.98 7.88
N VAL A 52 3.60 -1.95 7.45
CA VAL A 52 3.65 -2.53 6.12
C VAL A 52 2.26 -2.46 5.50
N GLY A 53 2.22 -2.09 4.23
CA GLY A 53 1.02 -2.06 3.43
C GLY A 53 1.04 -3.09 2.31
N TYR A 54 -0.12 -3.62 1.97
CA TYR A 54 -0.33 -4.50 0.84
C TYR A 54 -1.43 -3.89 -0.02
N ALA A 55 -1.20 -3.73 -1.31
CA ALA A 55 -2.16 -3.14 -2.24
C ALA A 55 -2.34 -4.04 -3.46
N ALA A 56 -3.59 -4.27 -3.87
CA ALA A 56 -3.92 -4.78 -5.19
C ALA A 56 -4.04 -3.59 -6.14
N VAL A 57 -3.28 -3.61 -7.23
CA VAL A 57 -3.18 -2.49 -8.17
C VAL A 57 -3.48 -2.98 -9.58
N GLU A 58 -4.47 -2.38 -10.22
CA GLU A 58 -4.82 -2.64 -11.61
C GLU A 58 -3.93 -1.80 -12.54
N ASN A 59 -3.21 -2.48 -13.42
CA ASN A 59 -2.47 -1.87 -14.51
C ASN A 59 -3.48 -1.33 -15.56
N PRO A 60 -3.47 -0.02 -15.87
CA PRO A 60 -4.44 0.57 -16.79
C PRO A 60 -4.27 0.12 -18.25
N ASP A 61 -3.09 -0.36 -18.63
CA ASP A 61 -2.79 -0.77 -20.00
C ASP A 61 -3.17 -2.24 -20.27
N THR A 62 -3.01 -3.10 -19.27
CA THR A 62 -3.25 -4.55 -19.40
C THR A 62 -4.53 -5.02 -18.72
N GLY A 63 -5.06 -4.26 -17.76
CA GLY A 63 -6.14 -4.68 -16.86
C GLY A 63 -5.72 -5.75 -15.85
N ALA A 64 -4.44 -6.13 -15.82
CA ALA A 64 -3.92 -7.08 -14.84
C ALA A 64 -3.88 -6.44 -13.45
N VAL A 65 -4.20 -7.22 -12.43
CA VAL A 65 -4.16 -6.80 -11.03
C VAL A 65 -2.99 -7.49 -10.35
N ASP A 66 -1.99 -6.71 -9.97
CA ASP A 66 -0.76 -7.17 -9.33
C ASP A 66 -0.65 -6.59 -7.91
N ALA A 67 0.16 -7.23 -7.07
CA ALA A 67 0.38 -6.75 -5.72
C ALA A 67 1.58 -5.80 -5.61
N VAL A 68 1.39 -4.74 -4.83
CA VAL A 68 2.43 -3.80 -4.39
C VAL A 68 2.51 -3.82 -2.87
N VAL A 69 3.72 -4.03 -2.36
CA VAL A 69 4.05 -4.01 -0.94
C VAL A 69 4.68 -2.67 -0.59
N LEU A 70 4.23 -2.06 0.50
CA LEU A 70 4.68 -0.76 0.99
C LEU A 70 5.36 -0.96 2.33
N LEU A 71 6.62 -0.58 2.44
CA LEU A 71 7.38 -0.68 3.67
C LEU A 71 7.58 0.72 4.24
N LEU A 72 6.94 1.00 5.38
CA LEU A 72 7.01 2.29 6.05
C LEU A 72 8.09 2.24 7.13
N ARG A 73 9.12 3.06 7.01
CA ARG A 73 10.22 3.12 7.98
C ARG A 73 10.33 4.51 8.60
N HIS A 74 10.47 4.59 9.91
CA HIS A 74 10.77 5.85 10.59
C HIS A 74 12.14 6.39 10.17
N ASP A 75 12.22 7.69 9.91
CA ASP A 75 13.44 8.39 9.50
C ASP A 75 13.84 9.45 10.53
N PRO A 76 14.53 9.06 11.61
CA PRO A 76 14.87 9.98 12.69
C PRO A 76 15.83 11.09 12.25
N GLU A 77 16.61 10.87 11.18
CA GLU A 77 17.55 11.86 10.63
C GLU A 77 16.80 13.01 9.93
N ALA A 78 15.64 12.73 9.34
CA ALA A 78 14.78 13.73 8.71
C ALA A 78 13.82 14.43 9.70
N GLY A 79 13.62 13.86 10.90
CA GLY A 79 12.82 14.44 11.98
C GLY A 79 11.98 13.41 12.74
N SER A 80 11.50 13.78 13.94
CA SER A 80 10.75 12.90 14.85
C SER A 80 9.51 12.26 14.22
N ASP A 81 8.86 12.95 13.28
CA ASP A 81 7.60 12.52 12.66
C ASP A 81 7.76 12.24 11.16
N ARG A 82 8.99 11.95 10.71
CA ARG A 82 9.28 11.65 9.31
C ARG A 82 9.36 10.15 9.07
N TYR A 83 8.81 9.74 7.94
CA TYR A 83 8.79 8.35 7.49
C TYR A 83 9.22 8.28 6.03
N ARG A 84 9.94 7.20 5.69
CA ARG A 84 10.28 6.81 4.32
C ARG A 84 9.40 5.65 3.90
N ILE A 85 8.94 5.69 2.66
CA ILE A 85 8.21 4.60 2.02
C ILE A 85 9.16 3.94 1.03
N LYS A 86 9.28 2.62 1.12
CA LYS A 86 9.84 1.79 0.04
C LYS A 86 8.71 0.93 -0.51
N ASP A 87 8.38 1.09 -1.78
CA ASP A 87 7.51 0.17 -2.51
C ASP A 87 8.33 -1.01 -3.05
N MET A 88 7.70 -2.17 -3.12
CA MET A 88 8.21 -3.37 -3.77
C MET A 88 7.07 -4.06 -4.50
N SER A 89 7.30 -4.48 -5.74
CA SER A 89 6.37 -5.34 -6.48
C SER A 89 6.45 -6.78 -5.97
N GLU A 90 5.38 -7.55 -6.10
CA GLU A 90 5.37 -8.98 -5.79
C GLU A 90 6.41 -9.80 -6.57
N VAL A 91 6.78 -9.37 -7.79
CA VAL A 91 7.82 -10.03 -8.60
C VAL A 91 9.22 -9.86 -8.00
N GLU A 92 9.40 -8.92 -7.07
CA GLU A 92 10.66 -8.78 -6.31
C GLU A 92 10.75 -9.78 -5.15
N GLY A 93 9.70 -10.57 -4.89
CA GLY A 93 9.65 -11.59 -3.85
C GLY A 93 9.85 -11.03 -2.43
N PRO A 94 9.06 -10.04 -1.98
CA PRO A 94 9.25 -9.39 -0.68
C PRO A 94 9.20 -10.40 0.47
N MET A 95 10.05 -10.21 1.49
CA MET A 95 10.12 -11.17 2.62
C MET A 95 8.87 -11.11 3.50
N VAL A 96 8.29 -9.91 3.67
CA VAL A 96 7.05 -9.71 4.44
C VAL A 96 5.86 -10.35 3.72
N ASP A 97 5.15 -11.23 4.41
CA ASP A 97 4.17 -12.17 3.84
C ASP A 97 2.84 -12.18 4.62
N TYR A 98 2.50 -11.09 5.30
CA TYR A 98 1.23 -10.93 6.02
C TYR A 98 0.12 -10.39 5.12
N CYS A 99 0.17 -10.64 3.80
CA CYS A 99 -0.83 -10.13 2.88
C CYS A 99 -2.19 -10.82 3.14
N PRO A 100 -3.28 -10.05 3.35
CA PRO A 100 -4.61 -10.62 3.60
C PRO A 100 -5.15 -11.41 2.41
N GLU A 101 -5.88 -12.50 2.68
CA GLU A 101 -6.50 -13.35 1.64
C GLU A 101 -7.40 -12.53 0.69
N ARG A 102 -8.17 -11.57 1.22
CA ARG A 102 -9.03 -10.69 0.40
C ARG A 102 -8.28 -9.94 -0.70
N ILE A 103 -7.01 -9.57 -0.45
CA ILE A 103 -6.18 -8.86 -1.43
C ILE A 103 -5.63 -9.88 -2.42
N LEU A 104 -5.13 -11.02 -1.94
CA LEU A 104 -4.59 -12.09 -2.77
C LEU A 104 -5.64 -12.65 -3.76
N ASP A 105 -6.90 -12.69 -3.38
CA ASP A 105 -8.01 -13.19 -4.20
C ASP A 105 -8.42 -12.24 -5.34
N GLN A 106 -7.95 -10.99 -5.30
CA GLN A 106 -8.17 -10.01 -6.37
C GLN A 106 -7.06 -10.03 -7.43
N LEU A 107 -5.95 -10.72 -7.16
CA LEU A 107 -4.78 -10.70 -8.04
C LEU A 107 -5.00 -11.57 -9.26
N THR A 108 -4.58 -11.06 -10.42
CA THR A 108 -4.58 -11.82 -11.67
C THR A 108 -3.58 -12.97 -11.57
N PRO A 109 -3.84 -14.15 -12.17
CA PRO A 109 -2.87 -15.24 -12.21
C PRO A 109 -1.51 -14.76 -12.76
N THR A 110 -0.42 -15.24 -12.17
CA THR A 110 0.95 -14.85 -12.54
C THR A 110 1.78 -16.08 -12.92
N GLU A 111 2.67 -15.91 -13.89
CA GLU A 111 3.68 -16.90 -14.27
C GLU A 111 5.05 -16.61 -13.62
N ASP A 112 5.18 -15.49 -12.91
CA ASP A 112 6.41 -15.13 -12.22
C ASP A 112 6.61 -15.99 -10.97
N VAL A 113 7.75 -16.66 -10.89
CA VAL A 113 8.06 -17.63 -9.84
C VAL A 113 8.19 -16.96 -8.47
N LEU A 114 8.73 -15.73 -8.41
CA LEU A 114 8.92 -15.02 -7.14
C LEU A 114 7.58 -14.49 -6.62
N ALA A 115 6.75 -13.96 -7.50
CA ALA A 115 5.39 -13.53 -7.16
C ALA A 115 4.53 -14.71 -6.70
N ALA A 116 4.52 -15.82 -7.45
CA ALA A 116 3.78 -17.02 -7.07
C ALA A 116 4.22 -17.54 -5.70
N HIS A 117 5.53 -17.68 -5.49
CA HIS A 117 6.08 -18.13 -4.21
C HIS A 117 5.76 -17.17 -3.05
N TRP A 118 5.77 -15.85 -3.29
CA TRP A 118 5.36 -14.88 -2.28
C TRP A 118 3.88 -14.99 -1.92
N ARG A 119 3.00 -15.12 -2.93
CA ARG A 119 1.56 -15.32 -2.71
C ARG A 119 1.27 -16.59 -1.91
N ASP A 120 1.97 -17.68 -2.21
CA ASP A 120 1.82 -18.95 -1.47
C ASP A 120 2.19 -18.80 0.00
N ARG A 121 3.33 -18.17 0.32
CA ARG A 121 3.71 -17.88 1.70
C ARG A 121 2.67 -17.04 2.42
N CYS A 122 2.09 -16.05 1.74
CA CYS A 122 1.03 -15.23 2.33
C CYS A 122 -0.22 -16.05 2.67
N ARG A 123 -0.64 -16.96 1.78
CA ARG A 123 -1.79 -17.84 2.04
C ARG A 123 -1.53 -18.82 3.18
N GLU A 124 -0.33 -19.42 3.22
CA GLU A 124 0.08 -20.31 4.31
C GLU A 124 0.00 -19.60 5.67
N ARG A 125 0.53 -18.38 5.75
CA ARG A 125 0.50 -17.56 6.96
C ARG A 125 -0.91 -17.13 7.35
N ALA A 126 -1.75 -16.74 6.40
CA ALA A 126 -3.15 -16.41 6.69
C ALA A 126 -3.91 -17.62 7.27
N ALA A 127 -3.68 -18.82 6.73
CA ALA A 127 -4.25 -20.05 7.25
C ALA A 127 -3.75 -20.39 8.67
N GLU A 128 -2.48 -20.10 9.00
CA GLU A 128 -1.93 -20.22 10.36
C GLU A 128 -2.61 -19.29 11.36
N ILE A 129 -2.78 -18.02 10.99
CA ILE A 129 -3.45 -17.01 11.81
C ILE A 129 -4.90 -17.43 12.07
N GLY A 130 -5.62 -17.85 11.02
CA GLY A 130 -6.99 -18.36 11.14
C GLY A 130 -7.11 -19.54 12.10
N ARG A 131 -6.19 -20.52 12.03
CA ARG A 131 -6.13 -21.66 12.96
C ARG A 131 -5.88 -21.22 14.41
N THR A 132 -4.97 -20.28 14.61
CA THR A 132 -4.60 -19.78 15.95
C THR A 132 -5.74 -19.02 16.61
N SER A 133 -6.44 -18.18 15.86
CA SER A 133 -7.65 -17.49 16.34
C SER A 133 -8.75 -18.48 16.73
N ALA A 134 -9.00 -19.51 15.90
CA ALA A 134 -10.01 -20.53 16.19
C ALA A 134 -9.71 -21.31 17.49
N PHE A 135 -8.43 -21.60 17.77
CA PHE A 135 -8.03 -22.25 19.01
C PHE A 135 -8.27 -21.35 20.24
N THR A 136 -7.95 -20.06 20.13
CA THR A 136 -8.13 -19.08 21.23
C THR A 136 -9.60 -18.82 21.56
N MET A 137 -10.48 -18.82 20.56
CA MET A 137 -11.92 -18.62 20.77
C MET A 137 -12.64 -19.83 21.41
N ASN A 138 -12.01 -21.01 21.38
CA ASN A 138 -12.57 -22.24 21.94
C ASN A 138 -12.02 -22.60 23.34
N SER A 139 -11.25 -21.72 23.96
CA SER A 139 -10.61 -21.91 25.28
C SER A 139 -11.28 -21.11 26.39
#